data_AF-A0A978THM8-F1
#
_entry.id   AF-A0A978THM8-F1
#
_cell.length_a   1.000
_cell.length_b   1.000
_cell.length_c   1.000
_cell.angle_alpha   90.00
_cell.angle_beta   90.00
_cell.angle_gamma   90.00
#
_symmetry.space_group_name_H-M   'P 1'
#
loop_
_entity.id
_entity.type
_entity.pdbx_description
1 polymer ?
#
loop_
_entity_poly.entity_id
_entity_poly.type
_entity_poly.pdbx_seq_one_letter_code
_entity_poly.pdbx_strand_id
1 'polypeptide(L)'
;ENMGRSITPAAPGAARLQFAEGLLTQVKALPQAEQLQFMRDLVNRTSTPLTRAYGVLTNNTKLAFWYQLAEEMRAGTVIPVPSYYKLGDAGQKVFGQISKLDFNQQITVMRQVVVTMGIDPLA
;
A
#
# COMPACT_ATOMS: atom_id res chain seq x y z
N GLU A 1 0.85 4.86 12.79
CA GLU A 1 -0.32 4.96 13.71
C GLU A 1 -1.02 6.32 13.69
N ASN A 2 -0.35 7.44 13.36
CA ASN A 2 -0.94 8.79 13.41
C ASN A 2 -2.07 9.10 12.41
N MET A 3 -2.15 8.39 11.27
CA MET A 3 -3.14 8.69 10.21
C MET A 3 -4.29 7.66 10.11
N GLY A 4 -4.14 6.47 10.73
CA GLY A 4 -5.03 5.34 10.50
C GLY A 4 -6.40 5.47 11.18
N ARG A 5 -6.53 6.30 12.23
CA ARG A 5 -7.79 6.46 12.98
C ARG A 5 -8.79 7.43 12.33
N SER A 6 -8.36 8.27 11.41
CA SER A 6 -9.20 9.31 10.79
C SER A 6 -9.73 8.91 9.41
N ILE A 7 -9.26 7.79 8.85
CA ILE A 7 -9.81 7.20 7.63
C ILE A 7 -10.89 6.22 8.06
N THR A 8 -12.07 6.72 8.41
CA THR A 8 -13.27 5.88 8.51
C THR A 8 -13.39 5.13 7.19
N PRO A 9 -13.51 3.78 7.18
CA PRO A 9 -13.67 3.05 5.93
C PRO A 9 -14.99 3.51 5.33
N ALA A 10 -14.92 4.37 4.32
CA ALA A 10 -16.11 4.71 3.57
C ALA A 10 -16.65 3.37 3.03
N ALA A 11 -17.93 3.09 3.26
CA ALA A 11 -18.64 1.89 2.80
C ALA A 11 -18.32 1.42 1.35
N PRO A 12 -17.88 2.28 0.40
CA PRO A 12 -17.32 1.84 -0.88
C PRO A 12 -16.04 0.99 -0.81
N GLY A 13 -15.38 0.85 0.34
CA GLY A 13 -14.16 0.06 0.51
C GLY A 13 -14.37 -1.43 0.26
N ALA A 14 -15.43 -2.03 0.83
CA ALA A 14 -15.73 -3.45 0.68
C ALA A 14 -16.03 -3.84 -0.78
N ALA A 15 -16.89 -3.07 -1.46
CA ALA A 15 -17.22 -3.30 -2.87
C ALA A 15 -16.02 -3.06 -3.81
N ARG A 16 -15.02 -2.27 -3.41
CA ARG A 16 -13.78 -2.08 -4.19
C ARG A 16 -12.76 -3.19 -3.91
N LEU A 17 -12.75 -3.72 -2.69
CA LEU A 17 -11.85 -4.80 -2.30
C LEU A 17 -12.12 -6.07 -3.08
N GLN A 18 -13.36 -6.34 -3.52
CA GLN A 18 -13.65 -7.49 -4.40
C GLN A 18 -12.77 -7.51 -5.66
N PHE A 19 -12.42 -6.33 -6.20
CA PHE A 19 -11.57 -6.20 -7.39
C PHE A 19 -10.07 -6.38 -7.07
N ALA A 20 -9.68 -6.32 -5.80
CA ALA A 20 -8.33 -6.50 -5.31
C ALA A 20 -8.14 -7.84 -4.56
N GLU A 21 -9.22 -8.55 -4.25
CA GLU A 21 -9.26 -9.73 -3.38
C GLU A 21 -8.41 -10.87 -3.92
N GLY A 22 -8.47 -11.12 -5.23
CA GLY A 22 -7.63 -12.14 -5.87
C GLY A 22 -6.13 -11.85 -5.73
N LEU A 23 -5.72 -10.58 -5.84
CA LEU A 23 -4.32 -10.18 -5.63
C LEU A 23 -3.93 -10.26 -4.15
N LEU A 24 -4.78 -9.77 -3.25
CA LEU A 24 -4.54 -9.84 -1.80
C LEU A 24 -4.40 -11.29 -1.33
N THR A 25 -5.23 -12.19 -1.83
CA THR A 25 -5.19 -13.62 -1.49
C THR A 25 -3.87 -14.25 -1.94
N GLN A 26 -3.41 -13.95 -3.17
CA GLN A 26 -2.11 -14.41 -3.65
C GLN A 26 -0.97 -13.88 -2.77
N VAL A 27 -0.96 -12.59 -2.45
CA VAL A 27 0.07 -11.99 -1.59
C VAL A 27 0.07 -12.62 -0.20
N LYS A 28 -1.08 -12.85 0.41
CA LYS A 28 -1.20 -13.51 1.72
C LYS A 28 -0.67 -14.94 1.72
N ALA A 29 -0.78 -15.65 0.60
CA ALA A 29 -0.29 -17.01 0.45
C ALA A 29 1.24 -17.10 0.24
N LEU A 30 1.91 -15.99 -0.08
CA LEU A 30 3.37 -15.96 -0.24
C LEU A 30 4.09 -16.13 1.11
N PRO A 31 5.29 -16.74 1.11
CA PRO A 31 6.21 -16.64 2.24
C PRO A 31 6.51 -15.18 2.60
N GLN A 32 6.74 -14.88 3.88
CA GLN A 32 6.95 -13.49 4.34
C GLN A 32 8.07 -12.74 3.60
N ALA A 33 9.15 -13.43 3.22
CA ALA A 33 10.22 -12.82 2.43
C ALA A 33 9.73 -12.38 1.03
N GLU A 34 8.86 -13.17 0.41
CA GLU A 34 8.27 -12.87 -0.89
C GLU A 34 7.17 -11.81 -0.79
N GLN A 35 6.42 -11.76 0.31
CA GLN A 35 5.51 -10.65 0.61
C GLN A 35 6.26 -9.31 0.65
N LEU A 36 7.40 -9.29 1.34
CA LEU A 36 8.28 -8.11 1.38
C LEU A 36 8.84 -7.76 0.01
N GLN A 37 9.27 -8.78 -0.75
CA GLN A 37 9.80 -8.56 -2.09
C GLN A 37 8.72 -7.99 -3.03
N PHE A 38 7.50 -8.51 -2.99
CA PHE A 38 6.37 -7.97 -3.73
C PHE A 38 6.12 -6.48 -3.42
N MET A 39 6.13 -6.10 -2.14
CA MET A 39 5.96 -4.69 -1.75
C MET A 39 7.10 -3.80 -2.25
N ARG A 40 8.34 -4.29 -2.24
CA ARG A 40 9.49 -3.59 -2.81
C ARG A 40 9.37 -3.46 -4.32
N ASP A 41 8.93 -4.52 -5.00
CA ASP A 41 8.73 -4.54 -6.45
C ASP A 41 7.63 -3.57 -6.90
N LEU A 42 6.56 -3.40 -6.10
CA LEU A 42 5.55 -2.35 -6.35
C LEU A 42 6.17 -0.95 -6.33
N VAL A 43 7.00 -0.66 -5.33
CA VAL A 43 7.66 0.64 -5.19
C VAL A 43 8.68 0.87 -6.30
N ASN A 44 9.48 -0.15 -6.61
CA ASN A 44 10.52 -0.09 -7.63
C ASN A 44 9.98 -0.23 -9.06
N ARG A 45 8.67 -0.46 -9.21
CA ARG A 45 8.03 -0.73 -10.50
C ARG A 45 8.74 -1.88 -11.24
N THR A 46 9.08 -2.95 -10.52
CA THR A 46 9.66 -4.18 -11.09
C THR A 46 8.58 -4.98 -11.81
N SER A 47 8.87 -5.54 -12.97
CA SER A 47 7.87 -6.21 -13.80
C SER A 47 7.70 -7.67 -13.38
N THR A 48 6.62 -7.95 -12.66
CA THR A 48 6.25 -9.30 -12.21
C THR A 48 4.77 -9.53 -12.48
N PRO A 49 4.29 -10.78 -12.51
CA PRO A 49 2.85 -11.05 -12.64
C PRO A 49 2.00 -10.31 -11.60
N LEU A 50 2.47 -10.25 -10.34
CA LEU A 50 1.74 -9.61 -9.25
C LEU A 50 1.75 -8.07 -9.35
N THR A 51 2.87 -7.46 -9.76
CA THR A 51 2.93 -5.99 -9.92
C THR A 51 2.16 -5.50 -11.14
N ARG A 52 2.05 -6.31 -12.19
CA ARG A 52 1.14 -6.05 -13.33
C ARG A 52 -0.33 -6.19 -12.93
N ALA A 53 -0.68 -7.21 -12.15
CA ALA A 53 -2.03 -7.37 -11.61
C ALA A 53 -2.43 -6.16 -10.74
N TYR A 54 -1.51 -5.64 -9.94
CA TYR A 54 -1.70 -4.37 -9.23
C TYR A 54 -1.89 -3.18 -10.18
N GLY A 55 -1.15 -3.15 -11.29
CA GLY A 55 -1.23 -2.13 -12.32
C GLY A 55 -2.62 -1.95 -12.94
N VAL A 56 -3.37 -3.05 -13.10
CA VAL A 56 -4.74 -3.05 -13.64
C VAL A 56 -5.75 -2.37 -12.70
N LEU A 57 -5.44 -2.29 -11.40
CA LEU A 57 -6.37 -1.75 -10.41
C LEU A 57 -6.59 -0.24 -10.62
N THR A 58 -7.85 0.19 -10.50
CA THR A 58 -8.17 1.63 -10.49
C THR A 58 -7.50 2.34 -9.31
N ASN A 59 -7.31 3.66 -9.39
CA ASN A 59 -6.70 4.45 -8.31
C ASN A 59 -7.37 4.24 -6.93
N ASN A 60 -8.70 4.13 -6.91
CA ASN A 60 -9.45 3.90 -5.67
C ASN A 60 -9.32 2.45 -5.18
N THR A 61 -9.17 1.48 -6.07
CA THR A 61 -8.92 0.08 -5.73
C THR A 61 -7.51 -0.12 -5.19
N LYS A 62 -6.50 0.58 -5.75
CA LYS A 62 -5.13 0.62 -5.24
C LYS A 62 -5.06 1.13 -3.79
N LEU A 63 -5.83 2.17 -3.46
CA LEU A 63 -5.96 2.66 -2.08
C LEU A 63 -6.56 1.61 -1.15
N ALA A 64 -7.66 0.97 -1.57
CA ALA A 64 -8.31 -0.08 -0.79
C ALA A 64 -7.36 -1.27 -0.56
N PHE A 65 -6.60 -1.67 -1.59
CA PHE A 65 -5.58 -2.71 -1.48
C PHE A 65 -4.55 -2.39 -0.40
N TRP A 66 -3.95 -1.19 -0.41
CA TRP A 66 -2.94 -0.81 0.60
C TRP A 66 -3.52 -0.69 2.00
N TYR A 67 -4.77 -0.23 2.14
CA TYR A 67 -5.47 -0.23 3.42
C TYR A 67 -5.61 -1.65 3.97
N GLN A 68 -6.14 -2.57 3.16
CA GLN A 68 -6.32 -3.96 3.60
C GLN A 68 -4.97 -4.62 3.87
N LEU A 69 -3.94 -4.40 3.04
CA LEU A 69 -2.60 -4.91 3.28
C LEU A 69 -2.05 -4.46 4.65
N ALA A 70 -2.32 -3.21 5.05
CA ALA A 70 -1.93 -2.70 6.37
C ALA A 70 -2.74 -3.32 7.53
N GLU A 71 -4.01 -3.68 7.33
CA GLU A 71 -4.79 -4.48 8.30
C GLU A 71 -4.24 -5.90 8.42
N GLU A 72 -3.88 -6.53 7.30
CA GLU A 72 -3.27 -7.86 7.29
C GLU A 72 -1.88 -7.86 7.96
N MET A 73 -1.12 -6.76 7.85
CA MET A 73 0.11 -6.56 8.64
C MET A 73 -0.17 -6.47 10.15
N ARG A 74 -1.27 -5.82 10.56
CA ARG A 74 -1.69 -5.77 11.98
C ARG A 74 -2.16 -7.14 12.47
N ALA A 75 -2.83 -7.91 11.62
CA ALA A 75 -3.28 -9.26 11.92
C ALA A 75 -2.14 -10.30 11.90
N GLY A 76 -0.97 -9.95 11.36
CA GLY A 76 0.20 -10.83 11.27
C GLY A 76 0.18 -11.82 10.10
N THR A 77 -0.79 -11.70 9.18
CA THR A 77 -0.90 -12.52 7.97
C THR A 77 -0.01 -12.02 6.82
N VAL A 78 0.33 -10.73 6.85
CA VAL A 78 1.35 -10.12 5.98
C VAL A 78 2.50 -9.60 6.83
N ILE A 79 3.74 -9.73 6.34
CA ILE A 79 4.94 -9.27 7.04
C ILE A 79 4.83 -7.78 7.41
N PRO A 80 4.91 -7.42 8.71
CA PRO A 80 4.86 -6.03 9.14
C PRO A 80 6.20 -5.33 8.94
N VAL A 81 6.21 -4.00 9.06
CA VAL A 81 7.45 -3.24 9.19
C VAL A 81 8.16 -3.65 10.49
N PRO A 82 9.43 -4.09 10.46
CA PRO A 82 10.12 -4.53 11.66
C PRO A 82 10.26 -3.42 12.71
N SER A 83 10.14 -3.77 13.98
CA SER A 83 10.24 -2.82 15.10
C SER A 83 11.60 -2.11 15.21
N TYR A 84 12.66 -2.74 14.69
CA TYR A 84 14.00 -2.17 14.63
C TYR A 84 14.24 -1.25 13.42
N TYR A 85 13.28 -1.15 12.48
CA TYR A 85 13.43 -0.30 11.31
C TYR A 85 13.43 1.18 11.71
N LYS A 86 14.42 1.92 11.19
CA LYS A 86 14.52 3.37 11.34
C LYS A 86 14.52 4.02 9.97
N LEU A 87 13.70 5.05 9.80
CA LEU A 87 13.77 5.91 8.62
C LEU A 87 15.13 6.60 8.58
N GLY A 88 15.79 6.61 7.42
CA GLY A 88 16.97 7.45 7.20
C GLY A 88 16.63 8.94 7.20
N ASP A 89 17.64 9.81 7.28
CA ASP A 89 17.47 11.25 7.46
C ASP A 89 16.56 11.89 6.40
N ALA A 90 16.74 11.52 5.13
CA ALA A 90 15.89 11.98 4.04
C ALA A 90 14.42 11.55 4.23
N GLY A 91 14.20 10.31 4.67
CA GLY A 91 12.87 9.78 4.96
C GLY A 91 12.21 10.48 6.14
N GLN A 92 12.97 10.76 7.21
CA GLN A 92 12.48 11.52 8.36
C GLN A 92 12.11 12.96 7.97
N LYS A 93 12.91 13.61 7.12
CA LYS A 93 12.62 14.97 6.63
C LYS A 93 11.32 15.01 5.83
N VAL A 94 11.14 14.09 4.87
CA VAL A 94 9.91 14.00 4.07
C VAL A 94 8.71 13.67 4.96
N PHE A 95 8.85 12.72 5.88
CA PHE A 95 7.81 12.38 6.84
C PHE A 95 7.39 13.60 7.68
N GLY A 96 8.35 14.37 8.20
CA GLY A 96 8.10 15.58 8.97
C GLY A 96 7.46 16.71 8.17
N GLN A 97 7.63 16.74 6.84
CA GLN A 97 6.90 17.66 5.95
C GLN A 97 5.46 17.19 5.76
N ILE A 98 5.24 15.91 5.49
CA ILE A 98 3.91 15.32 5.32
C ILE A 98 3.08 15.46 6.60
N SER A 99 3.66 15.25 7.78
CA SER A 99 2.95 15.34 9.06
C SER A 99 2.45 16.74 9.40
N LYS A 100 2.98 17.79 8.75
CA LYS A 100 2.55 19.19 8.93
C LYS A 100 1.42 19.60 7.99
N LEU A 101 1.12 18.78 6.98
CA LEU A 101 0.01 19.03 6.07
C LEU A 101 -1.32 18.81 6.78
N ASP A 102 -2.38 19.45 6.29
CA ASP A 102 -3.73 19.14 6.75
C ASP A 102 -4.15 17.72 6.33
N PHE A 103 -5.21 17.21 6.95
CA PHE A 103 -5.66 15.83 6.71
C PHE A 103 -5.95 15.55 5.22
N ASN A 104 -6.61 16.46 4.50
CA ASN A 104 -6.96 16.26 3.09
C ASN A 104 -5.71 16.26 2.20
N GLN A 105 -4.74 17.11 2.50
CA GLN A 105 -3.45 17.14 1.83
C GLN A 105 -2.64 15.86 2.07
N GLN A 106 -2.61 15.36 3.32
CA GLN A 106 -1.95 14.09 3.62
C GLN A 106 -2.55 12.92 2.83
N ILE A 107 -3.88 12.84 2.75
CA ILE A 107 -4.58 11.83 1.94
C ILE A 107 -4.26 11.99 0.45
N THR A 108 -4.17 13.22 -0.04
CA THR A 108 -3.81 13.51 -1.43
C THR A 108 -2.40 13.02 -1.76
N VAL A 109 -1.42 13.29 -0.89
CA VAL A 109 -0.04 12.78 -1.05
C VAL A 109 -0.04 11.26 -1.07
N MET A 110 -0.70 10.61 -0.10
CA MET A 110 -0.75 9.15 -0.03
C MET A 110 -1.41 8.54 -1.28
N ARG A 111 -2.50 9.13 -1.75
CA ARG A 111 -3.15 8.72 -3.01
C ARG A 111 -2.21 8.83 -4.20
N GLN A 112 -1.50 9.94 -4.33
CA GLN A 112 -0.57 10.13 -5.43
C GLN A 112 0.56 9.10 -5.40
N VAL A 113 1.08 8.80 -4.21
CA VAL A 113 2.15 7.81 -4.01
C VAL A 113 1.70 6.40 -4.41
N VAL A 114 0.52 5.94 -3.95
CA VAL A 114 0.09 4.56 -4.27
C VAL A 114 -0.29 4.40 -5.74
N VAL A 115 -0.81 5.45 -6.38
CA VAL A 115 -1.22 5.40 -7.79
C VAL A 115 -0.03 5.23 -8.72
N THR A 116 1.13 5.79 -8.36
CA THR A 116 2.35 5.69 -9.16
C THR A 116 3.09 4.36 -8.99
N MET A 117 2.73 3.53 -7.99
CA MET A 117 3.33 2.20 -7.79
C MET A 117 2.81 1.15 -8.79
N GLY A 118 3.58 0.07 -8.93
CA GLY A 118 3.36 -1.01 -9.89
C GLY A 118 3.79 -0.63 -11.31
N ILE A 119 3.46 -1.49 -12.27
CA ILE A 119 3.71 -1.24 -13.69
C ILE A 119 2.36 -1.13 -14.40
N ASP A 120 2.29 -0.21 -15.38
CA ASP A 120 1.18 -0.21 -16.33
C ASP A 120 1.08 -1.60 -17.00
N PRO A 121 -0.07 -2.29 -16.95
CA PRO A 121 -0.23 -3.60 -17.57
C PRO A 121 0.08 -3.63 -19.08
N LEU A 122 0.14 -2.47 -19.74
CA LEU A 122 0.46 -2.30 -21.16
C LEU A 122 1.89 -1.81 -21.44
N ALA A 123 2.73 -1.61 -20.41
CA ALA A 123 4.13 -1.18 -20.54
C ALA A 123 5.14 -2.32 -20.69
#